data_AF-A0A558H4Q3-F1
#
_entry.id   AF-A0A558H4Q3-F1
#
_cell.length_a   1.000
_cell.length_b   1.000
_cell.length_c   1.000
_cell.angle_alpha   90.00
_cell.angle_beta   90.00
_cell.angle_gamma   90.00
#
_symmetry.space_group_name_H-M   'P 1'
#
loop_
_entity.id
_entity.type
_entity.pdbx_description
1 polymer ?
#
loop_
_entity_poly.entity_id
_entity_poly.type
_entity_poly.pdbx_seq_one_letter_code
_entity_poly.pdbx_strand_id
1 'polypeptide(L)'
;MRKSTIIVGILALLFVVSAAFSSGFGGALIMLSLTALLTGLYILATGRRSWAMIQGGRKAGAIVLAGALVLFIVGAAVSPTKPKEPLEASSPAVEAQKLAGTDASPTPSPTPTPTDTGAPLDPETTNELAKTATFKAPHTQPAYATKATDLLATLPIKGRAPKTGYDRDQFGQAWADVDRNGCDTRNDTLKRDLTQVTFTNSVKCKVQSGTLADPYTAKTISFMRGSNTSAAVQIDHVVALSDAWQKGAQQLTTEQRTAFANDPLNLQSTDGPTNIQKGDGDAATWLPPNKTFRCDYVARQISVKATYNLWVTQAEHDAMATVLGDCKDQTAPTNEKAPAPTPVASTPAMVTEPAPVQAAVPAPADPAPAQAAVPAPAVQAPPAPAPAPAPAAPAPAAPAPAPGGGATALCNDGTLSYSATHRGTCSHHGGVAVWYK
;
A
#
# COMPACT_ATOMS: atom_id res chain seq x y z
N MET A 1 18.43 -10.92 45.70
CA MET A 1 17.72 -10.97 44.39
C MET A 1 18.47 -10.10 43.39
N ARG A 2 18.69 -10.57 42.16
CA ARG A 2 19.35 -9.75 41.12
C ARG A 2 18.35 -8.68 40.66
N LYS A 3 18.77 -7.43 40.43
CA LYS A 3 17.88 -6.33 39.98
C LYS A 3 16.97 -6.73 38.81
N SER A 4 17.46 -7.57 37.92
CA SER A 4 16.71 -8.12 36.78
C SER A 4 15.48 -8.98 37.15
N THR A 5 15.50 -9.73 38.26
CA THR A 5 14.33 -10.55 38.64
C THR A 5 13.18 -9.71 39.20
N ILE A 6 13.52 -8.57 39.81
CA ILE A 6 12.52 -7.62 40.34
C ILE A 6 11.83 -6.89 39.18
N ILE A 7 12.60 -6.47 38.15
CA ILE A 7 12.05 -5.80 36.96
C ILE A 7 11.06 -6.71 36.21
N VAL A 8 11.41 -7.99 36.01
CA VAL A 8 10.52 -8.95 35.33
C VAL A 8 9.22 -9.18 36.12
N GLY A 9 9.29 -9.27 37.45
CA GLY A 9 8.10 -9.41 38.29
C GLY A 9 7.18 -8.18 38.26
N ILE A 10 7.76 -6.97 38.24
CA ILE A 10 6.99 -5.71 38.13
C ILE A 10 6.28 -5.63 36.78
N LEU A 11 6.97 -5.95 35.67
CA LEU A 11 6.38 -5.93 34.34
C LEU A 11 5.24 -6.95 34.22
N ALA A 12 5.44 -8.17 34.71
CA ALA A 12 4.41 -9.20 34.74
C ALA A 12 3.15 -8.74 35.50
N LEU A 13 3.32 -8.12 36.67
CA LEU A 13 2.21 -7.59 37.46
C LEU A 13 1.48 -6.46 36.73
N LEU A 14 2.22 -5.54 36.08
CA LEU A 14 1.64 -4.43 35.32
C LEU A 14 0.79 -4.91 34.13
N PHE A 15 1.22 -5.96 33.42
CA PHE A 15 0.44 -6.54 32.32
C PHE A 15 -0.85 -7.19 32.81
N VAL A 16 -0.80 -7.88 33.94
CA VAL A 16 -1.99 -8.50 34.55
C VAL A 16 -2.99 -7.43 34.99
N VAL A 17 -2.52 -6.37 35.67
CA VAL A 17 -3.37 -5.27 36.14
C VAL A 17 -3.99 -4.53 34.96
N SER A 18 -3.21 -4.24 33.91
CA SER A 18 -3.72 -3.59 32.70
C SER A 18 -4.86 -4.38 32.03
N ALA A 19 -4.73 -5.70 31.96
CA ALA A 19 -5.78 -6.56 31.39
C ALA A 19 -7.03 -6.66 32.28
N ALA A 20 -6.89 -6.57 33.60
CA ALA A 20 -8.02 -6.49 34.52
C ALA A 20 -8.88 -5.25 34.25
N PHE A 21 -8.26 -4.10 33.95
CA PHE A 21 -8.97 -2.87 33.63
C PHE A 21 -9.64 -2.88 32.25
N SER A 22 -9.00 -3.47 31.23
CA SER A 22 -9.53 -3.44 29.86
C SER A 22 -10.56 -4.55 29.57
N SER A 23 -10.41 -5.71 30.19
CA SER A 23 -11.16 -6.93 29.85
C SER A 23 -11.79 -7.63 31.05
N GLY A 24 -11.82 -6.94 32.20
CA GLY A 24 -12.40 -7.45 33.44
C GLY A 24 -11.62 -8.61 34.04
N PHE A 25 -12.24 -9.28 35.01
CA PHE A 25 -11.61 -10.36 35.76
C PHE A 25 -11.17 -11.54 34.86
N GLY A 26 -11.97 -11.89 33.84
CA GLY A 26 -11.63 -12.94 32.88
C GLY A 26 -10.32 -12.66 32.12
N GLY A 27 -10.13 -11.42 31.67
CA GLY A 27 -8.89 -10.99 31.03
C GLY A 27 -7.67 -11.00 31.95
N ALA A 28 -7.84 -10.65 33.22
CA ALA A 28 -6.78 -10.73 34.23
C ALA A 28 -6.29 -12.19 34.42
N LEU A 29 -7.23 -13.15 34.48
CA LEU A 29 -6.90 -14.57 34.60
C LEU A 29 -6.17 -15.10 33.36
N ILE A 30 -6.56 -14.66 32.16
CA ILE A 30 -5.86 -15.01 30.92
C ILE A 30 -4.42 -14.48 30.94
N MET A 31 -4.18 -13.22 31.33
CA MET A 31 -2.82 -12.70 31.40
C MET A 31 -1.95 -13.34 32.49
N LEU A 32 -2.57 -13.70 33.63
CA LEU A 32 -1.89 -14.50 34.67
C LEU A 32 -1.49 -15.87 34.14
N SER A 33 -2.38 -16.52 33.37
CA SER A 33 -2.10 -17.82 32.76
C SER A 33 -0.92 -17.77 31.80
N LEU A 34 -0.83 -16.75 30.94
CA LEU A 34 0.29 -16.58 29.99
C LEU A 34 1.61 -16.32 30.71
N THR A 35 1.56 -15.50 31.77
CA THR A 35 2.74 -15.23 32.61
C THR A 35 3.22 -16.50 33.32
N ALA A 36 2.30 -17.31 33.86
CA ALA A 36 2.59 -18.59 34.47
C ALA A 36 3.12 -19.61 33.45
N LEU A 37 2.55 -19.64 32.23
CA LEU A 37 2.98 -20.50 31.13
C LEU A 37 4.45 -20.22 30.75
N LEU A 38 4.79 -18.95 30.51
CA LEU A 38 6.16 -18.55 30.17
C LEU A 38 7.13 -18.85 31.33
N THR A 39 6.69 -18.65 32.57
CA THR A 39 7.48 -18.96 33.75
C THR A 39 7.73 -20.47 33.90
N GLY A 40 6.71 -21.30 33.68
CA GLY A 40 6.83 -22.77 33.71
C GLY A 40 7.73 -23.31 32.60
N LEU A 41 7.59 -22.79 31.38
CA LEU A 41 8.43 -23.15 30.22
C LEU A 41 9.90 -22.79 30.47
N TYR A 42 10.16 -21.60 31.04
CA TYR A 42 11.51 -21.18 31.40
C TYR A 42 12.15 -22.13 32.43
N ILE A 43 11.41 -22.53 33.48
CA ILE A 43 11.92 -23.46 34.51
C ILE A 43 12.20 -24.83 33.90
N LEU A 44 11.33 -25.33 33.01
CA LEU A 44 11.54 -26.63 32.34
C LEU A 44 12.77 -26.61 31.44
N ALA A 45 12.89 -25.58 30.59
CA ALA A 45 13.97 -25.45 29.63
C ALA A 45 15.32 -25.26 30.34
N THR A 46 15.39 -24.37 31.33
CA THR A 46 16.67 -23.99 31.95
C THR A 46 17.02 -24.79 33.19
N GLY A 47 16.04 -25.42 33.84
CA GLY A 47 16.21 -26.06 35.16
C GLY A 47 16.55 -25.08 36.29
N ARG A 48 16.48 -23.76 36.02
CA ARG A 48 16.85 -22.70 36.97
C ARG A 48 15.61 -22.13 37.66
N ARG A 49 15.83 -21.54 38.85
CA ARG A 49 14.78 -20.84 39.60
C ARG A 49 14.30 -19.62 38.81
N SER A 50 12.99 -19.46 38.69
CA SER A 50 12.38 -18.29 38.04
C SER A 50 12.40 -17.05 38.94
N TRP A 51 12.02 -15.91 38.37
CA TRP A 51 11.82 -14.66 39.10
C TRP A 51 10.81 -14.80 40.26
N ALA A 52 9.85 -15.72 40.14
CA ALA A 52 8.81 -15.99 41.14
C ALA A 52 9.30 -16.86 42.33
N MET A 53 10.60 -17.15 42.41
CA MET A 53 11.23 -17.90 43.53
C MET A 53 10.57 -19.24 43.88
N ILE A 54 9.94 -19.89 42.89
CA ILE A 54 9.29 -21.20 43.08
C ILE A 54 10.36 -22.25 43.40
N GLN A 55 10.26 -22.86 44.59
CA GLN A 55 11.19 -23.89 45.04
C GLN A 55 10.85 -25.23 44.39
N GLY A 56 11.72 -25.69 43.49
CA GLY A 56 11.63 -26.99 42.86
C GLY A 56 12.21 -26.94 41.45
N GLY A 57 12.88 -28.02 41.03
CA GLY A 57 13.46 -28.13 39.69
C GLY A 57 12.38 -28.30 38.61
N ARG A 58 12.71 -29.03 37.53
CA ARG A 58 11.81 -29.24 36.38
C ARG A 58 10.40 -29.74 36.75
N LYS A 59 10.24 -30.50 37.84
CA LYS A 59 8.92 -30.93 38.35
C LYS A 59 8.02 -29.75 38.74
N ALA A 60 8.58 -28.69 39.34
CA ALA A 60 7.81 -27.49 39.66
C ALA A 60 7.41 -26.71 38.41
N GLY A 61 8.27 -26.68 37.39
CA GLY A 61 7.92 -26.09 36.08
C GLY A 61 6.71 -26.77 35.43
N ALA A 62 6.64 -28.11 35.48
CA ALA A 62 5.49 -28.86 34.97
C ALA A 62 4.19 -28.57 35.73
N ILE A 63 4.25 -28.45 37.07
CA ILE A 63 3.09 -28.08 37.90
C ILE A 63 2.59 -26.67 37.55
N VAL A 64 3.51 -25.72 37.35
CA VAL A 64 3.16 -24.33 36.97
C VAL A 64 2.49 -24.29 35.59
N LEU A 65 2.94 -25.10 34.62
CA LEU A 65 2.27 -25.22 33.32
C LEU A 65 0.86 -25.80 33.41
N ALA A 66 0.68 -26.84 34.23
CA ALA A 66 -0.65 -27.40 34.45
C ALA A 66 -1.60 -26.37 35.09
N GLY A 67 -1.11 -25.61 36.07
CA GLY A 67 -1.87 -24.50 36.66
C GLY A 67 -2.19 -23.40 35.66
N ALA A 68 -1.25 -23.03 34.79
CA ALA A 68 -1.46 -22.05 33.73
C ALA A 68 -2.58 -22.46 32.77
N LEU A 69 -2.63 -23.72 32.34
CA LEU A 69 -3.67 -24.21 31.45
C LEU A 69 -5.07 -24.13 32.10
N VAL A 70 -5.18 -24.52 33.38
CA VAL A 70 -6.45 -24.43 34.13
C VAL A 70 -6.90 -22.97 34.26
N LEU A 71 -5.98 -22.07 34.60
CA LEU A 71 -6.24 -20.62 34.71
C LEU A 71 -6.71 -20.01 33.38
N PHE A 72 -6.13 -20.45 32.25
CA PHE A 72 -6.53 -19.99 30.92
C PHE A 72 -7.98 -20.40 30.59
N ILE A 73 -8.33 -21.67 30.83
CA ILE A 73 -9.67 -22.20 30.57
C ILE A 73 -10.72 -21.47 31.41
N VAL A 74 -10.44 -21.28 32.71
CA VAL A 74 -11.33 -20.52 33.60
C VAL A 74 -11.44 -19.08 33.12
N GLY A 75 -10.32 -18.40 32.82
CA GLY A 75 -10.33 -17.03 32.32
C GLY A 75 -11.16 -16.85 31.05
N ALA A 76 -11.09 -17.80 30.10
CA ALA A 76 -11.92 -17.80 28.91
C ALA A 76 -13.42 -18.00 29.22
N ALA A 77 -13.75 -18.89 30.18
CA ALA A 77 -15.13 -19.19 30.54
C ALA A 77 -15.84 -18.06 31.31
N VAL A 78 -15.10 -17.27 32.12
CA VAL A 78 -15.67 -16.13 32.89
C VAL A 78 -15.50 -14.78 32.17
N SER A 79 -14.89 -14.77 30.98
CA SER A 79 -14.81 -13.56 30.17
C SER A 79 -16.20 -13.18 29.66
N PRO A 80 -16.65 -11.91 29.83
CA PRO A 80 -17.97 -11.51 29.39
C PRO A 80 -18.09 -11.67 27.87
N THR A 81 -18.96 -12.58 27.42
CA THR A 81 -19.38 -12.62 26.03
C THR A 81 -20.18 -11.35 25.78
N LYS A 82 -19.74 -10.52 24.82
CA LYS A 82 -20.54 -9.37 24.37
C LYS A 82 -21.95 -9.89 24.05
N PRO A 83 -23.02 -9.39 24.71
CA PRO A 83 -24.37 -9.77 24.34
C PRO A 83 -24.62 -9.37 22.90
N LYS A 84 -25.10 -10.33 22.10
CA LYS A 84 -25.62 -10.07 20.76
C LYS A 84 -26.88 -9.23 20.93
N GLU A 85 -26.78 -7.94 20.65
CA GLU A 85 -27.91 -7.01 20.65
C GLU A 85 -29.00 -7.54 19.70
N PRO A 86 -30.24 -7.79 20.18
CA PRO A 86 -31.35 -8.18 19.31
C PRO A 86 -31.98 -6.92 18.71
N LEU A 87 -31.98 -6.83 17.38
CA LEU A 87 -32.79 -5.84 16.67
C LEU A 87 -34.28 -6.12 16.93
N GLU A 88 -34.95 -5.12 17.50
CA GLU A 88 -36.39 -5.08 17.69
C GLU A 88 -37.17 -5.28 16.38
N ALA A 89 -38.30 -5.95 16.54
CA ALA A 89 -39.21 -6.35 15.49
C ALA A 89 -40.15 -5.23 15.04
N SER A 90 -40.51 -5.25 13.77
CA SER A 90 -41.82 -4.85 13.27
C SER A 90 -42.26 -5.81 12.16
N SER A 91 -43.09 -6.79 12.57
CA SER A 91 -44.19 -7.56 11.95
C SER A 91 -44.40 -7.64 10.42
N PRO A 92 -45.24 -8.57 9.92
CA PRO A 92 -45.30 -10.02 10.22
C PRO A 92 -45.52 -10.91 8.95
N ALA A 93 -45.40 -12.23 9.17
CA ALA A 93 -46.01 -13.35 8.43
C ALA A 93 -45.62 -13.58 6.95
N VAL A 94 -45.00 -14.73 6.67
CA VAL A 94 -45.66 -15.88 6.02
C VAL A 94 -44.99 -17.17 6.50
N GLU A 95 -45.83 -18.07 6.96
CA GLU A 95 -45.60 -19.46 7.31
C GLU A 95 -45.46 -20.32 6.05
N ALA A 96 -44.38 -21.11 5.95
CA ALA A 96 -44.34 -22.27 5.05
C ALA A 96 -43.43 -23.35 5.66
N GLN A 97 -44.02 -24.52 5.80
CA GLN A 97 -43.49 -25.70 6.48
C GLN A 97 -42.37 -26.42 5.70
N LYS A 98 -41.42 -26.97 6.48
CA LYS A 98 -40.91 -28.35 6.50
C LYS A 98 -40.65 -29.07 5.16
N LEU A 99 -39.40 -29.46 4.92
CA LEU A 99 -39.05 -30.87 4.64
C LEU A 99 -37.56 -31.14 4.89
N ALA A 100 -37.31 -32.29 5.52
CA ALA A 100 -36.01 -32.81 5.93
C ALA A 100 -35.22 -33.39 4.74
N GLY A 101 -33.89 -33.32 4.85
CA GLY A 101 -32.94 -33.97 3.94
C GLY A 101 -31.53 -34.03 4.55
N THR A 102 -31.30 -35.11 5.31
CA THR A 102 -30.07 -35.91 5.47
C THR A 102 -28.68 -35.30 5.23
N ASP A 103 -27.85 -35.43 6.28
CA ASP A 103 -26.41 -35.76 6.29
C ASP A 103 -25.54 -35.41 5.08
N ALA A 104 -24.65 -34.43 5.28
CA ALA A 104 -23.28 -34.48 4.79
C ALA A 104 -22.37 -33.62 5.67
N SER A 105 -21.37 -34.27 6.26
CA SER A 105 -20.25 -33.66 6.98
C SER A 105 -19.43 -32.73 6.06
N PRO A 106 -19.17 -31.46 6.42
CA PRO A 106 -18.22 -30.64 5.66
C PRO A 106 -16.78 -30.96 6.08
N THR A 107 -16.06 -31.63 5.19
CA THR A 107 -14.59 -31.67 5.16
C THR A 107 -14.04 -30.23 5.17
N PRO A 108 -13.00 -29.90 5.97
CA PRO A 108 -12.39 -28.58 5.95
C PRO A 108 -11.75 -28.31 4.58
N SER A 109 -12.29 -27.33 3.85
CA SER A 109 -11.69 -26.85 2.62
C SER A 109 -10.42 -26.06 2.95
N PRO A 110 -9.29 -26.26 2.25
CA PRO A 110 -8.03 -25.61 2.58
C PRO A 110 -8.11 -24.11 2.32
N THR A 111 -7.72 -23.32 3.33
CA THR A 111 -7.34 -21.92 3.18
C THR A 111 -6.37 -21.78 2.00
N PRO A 112 -6.65 -20.95 0.98
CA PRO A 112 -5.63 -20.66 -0.02
C PRO A 112 -4.53 -19.83 0.65
N THR A 113 -3.38 -20.47 0.82
CA THR A 113 -2.08 -19.85 1.04
C THR A 113 -1.86 -18.76 -0.03
N PRO A 114 -1.41 -17.55 0.31
CA PRO A 114 -0.99 -16.59 -0.70
C PRO A 114 0.17 -17.20 -1.48
N THR A 115 -0.08 -17.47 -2.75
CA THR A 115 0.92 -17.90 -3.73
C THR A 115 1.92 -16.76 -3.94
N ASP A 116 2.98 -16.75 -3.14
CA ASP A 116 4.21 -16.00 -3.39
C ASP A 116 5.03 -16.79 -4.41
N THR A 117 4.58 -16.80 -5.66
CA THR A 117 5.42 -17.24 -6.76
C THR A 117 6.42 -16.12 -7.00
N GLY A 118 7.70 -16.36 -6.72
CA GLY A 118 8.83 -15.47 -7.04
C GLY A 118 9.04 -15.23 -8.55
N ALA A 119 7.97 -15.14 -9.32
CA ALA A 119 7.95 -14.62 -10.67
C ALA A 119 8.33 -13.13 -10.64
N PRO A 120 9.00 -12.60 -11.69
CA PRO A 120 9.19 -11.16 -11.82
C PRO A 120 7.82 -10.46 -11.67
N LEU A 121 7.77 -9.38 -10.90
CA LEU A 121 6.55 -8.58 -10.69
C LEU A 121 5.98 -7.97 -11.99
N ASP A 122 6.71 -8.12 -13.09
CA ASP A 122 6.38 -7.67 -14.42
C ASP A 122 6.33 -8.93 -15.32
N PRO A 123 5.25 -9.17 -16.09
CA PRO A 123 5.23 -10.26 -17.05
C PRO A 123 6.34 -10.06 -18.10
N GLU A 124 7.17 -11.07 -18.37
CA GLU A 124 8.22 -10.98 -19.40
C GLU A 124 7.66 -10.86 -20.82
N THR A 125 6.41 -11.27 -21.01
CA THR A 125 5.66 -11.18 -22.25
C THR A 125 4.40 -10.34 -22.01
N THR A 126 4.36 -9.14 -22.59
CA THR A 126 3.11 -8.43 -22.90
C THR A 126 2.39 -9.23 -23.98
N ASN A 127 1.81 -10.38 -23.61
CA ASN A 127 1.15 -11.25 -24.56
C ASN A 127 -0.10 -10.53 -25.09
N GLU A 128 -0.39 -10.71 -26.38
CA GLU A 128 -1.52 -10.09 -27.05
C GLU A 128 -2.83 -10.36 -26.30
N LEU A 129 -3.27 -9.43 -25.44
CA LEU A 129 -4.69 -9.30 -25.17
C LEU A 129 -5.36 -9.22 -26.53
N ALA A 130 -6.36 -10.09 -26.74
CA ALA A 130 -7.03 -10.28 -28.02
C ALA A 130 -7.19 -8.92 -28.72
N LYS A 131 -6.57 -8.75 -29.89
CA LYS A 131 -6.45 -7.47 -30.64
C LYS A 131 -7.76 -6.67 -30.76
N THR A 132 -8.91 -7.32 -30.53
CA THR A 132 -10.27 -6.79 -30.59
C THR A 132 -10.85 -6.29 -29.25
N ALA A 133 -10.26 -6.60 -28.09
CA ALA A 133 -10.79 -6.19 -26.80
C ALA A 133 -10.51 -4.70 -26.52
N THR A 134 -11.56 -3.96 -26.17
CA THR A 134 -11.48 -2.56 -25.74
C THR A 134 -11.67 -2.50 -24.23
N PHE A 135 -10.65 -2.08 -23.50
CA PHE A 135 -10.71 -1.92 -22.04
C PHE A 135 -11.16 -0.49 -21.72
N LYS A 136 -12.46 -0.31 -21.47
CA LYS A 136 -13.02 0.99 -21.14
C LYS A 136 -13.87 0.90 -19.87
N ALA A 137 -13.78 1.93 -19.04
CA ALA A 137 -14.65 2.11 -17.89
C ALA A 137 -16.14 2.25 -18.33
N PRO A 138 -17.11 1.87 -17.48
CA PRO A 138 -18.54 1.99 -17.78
C PRO A 138 -19.00 3.45 -17.93
N HIS A 139 -18.35 4.38 -17.24
CA HIS A 139 -18.64 5.81 -17.31
C HIS A 139 -17.40 6.61 -17.70
N THR A 140 -17.60 7.84 -18.17
CA THR A 140 -16.51 8.82 -18.29
C THR A 140 -16.02 9.21 -16.90
N GLN A 141 -14.78 9.71 -16.82
CA GLN A 141 -14.28 10.30 -15.59
C GLN A 141 -15.09 11.58 -15.25
N PRO A 142 -15.06 12.05 -13.99
CA PRO A 142 -15.77 13.26 -13.60
C PRO A 142 -15.37 14.46 -14.44
N ALA A 143 -16.27 15.43 -14.60
CA ALA A 143 -15.94 16.66 -15.33
C ALA A 143 -14.78 17.42 -14.66
N TYR A 144 -14.03 18.17 -15.47
CA TYR A 144 -12.93 19.01 -14.97
C TYR A 144 -13.40 19.92 -13.83
N ALA A 145 -12.57 20.03 -12.78
CA ALA A 145 -12.84 20.82 -11.58
C ALA A 145 -14.10 20.43 -10.77
N THR A 146 -14.64 19.22 -10.96
CA THR A 146 -15.69 18.69 -10.07
C THR A 146 -15.15 18.61 -8.64
N LYS A 147 -15.87 19.18 -7.67
CA LYS A 147 -15.50 19.05 -6.25
C LYS A 147 -15.68 17.60 -5.79
N ALA A 148 -14.72 17.10 -5.02
CA ALA A 148 -14.77 15.72 -4.50
C ALA A 148 -15.98 15.49 -3.58
N THR A 149 -16.39 16.51 -2.81
CA THR A 149 -17.59 16.45 -1.95
C THR A 149 -18.88 16.27 -2.75
N ASP A 150 -18.99 16.98 -3.88
CA ASP A 150 -20.18 16.94 -4.73
C ASP A 150 -20.26 15.58 -5.44
N LEU A 151 -19.12 15.06 -5.88
CA LEU A 151 -19.04 13.73 -6.48
C LEU A 151 -19.33 12.62 -5.45
N LEU A 152 -18.82 12.74 -4.22
CA LEU A 152 -19.11 11.80 -3.14
C LEU A 152 -20.61 11.66 -2.88
N ALA A 153 -21.35 12.77 -2.90
CA ALA A 153 -22.80 12.78 -2.71
C ALA A 153 -23.58 12.03 -3.81
N THR A 154 -22.95 11.76 -4.97
CA THR A 154 -23.55 10.97 -6.05
C THR A 154 -23.31 9.47 -5.92
N LEU A 155 -22.35 9.05 -5.10
CA LEU A 155 -22.02 7.64 -4.96
C LEU A 155 -23.15 6.92 -4.21
N PRO A 156 -23.65 5.78 -4.73
CA PRO A 156 -24.62 4.99 -3.99
C PRO A 156 -24.04 4.54 -2.64
N ILE A 157 -24.87 4.56 -1.60
CA ILE A 157 -24.51 4.02 -0.29
C ILE A 157 -25.22 2.68 -0.11
N LYS A 158 -24.44 1.60 0.05
CA LYS A 158 -24.96 0.23 0.27
C LYS A 158 -24.04 -0.54 1.20
N GLY A 159 -24.53 -1.65 1.76
CA GLY A 159 -23.68 -2.59 2.50
C GLY A 159 -22.63 -3.29 1.61
N ARG A 160 -21.66 -3.97 2.23
CA ARG A 160 -20.73 -4.84 1.51
C ARG A 160 -21.46 -6.06 0.96
N ALA A 161 -21.29 -6.35 -0.33
CA ALA A 161 -21.67 -7.63 -0.90
C ALA A 161 -20.72 -8.75 -0.44
N PRO A 162 -21.12 -10.03 -0.52
CA PRO A 162 -20.23 -11.15 -0.20
C PRO A 162 -18.95 -11.15 -1.04
N LYS A 163 -17.84 -11.59 -0.45
CA LYS A 163 -16.57 -11.84 -1.17
C LYS A 163 -16.58 -13.14 -1.98
N THR A 164 -17.66 -13.92 -1.93
CA THR A 164 -17.82 -15.18 -2.66
C THR A 164 -17.53 -14.98 -4.16
N GLY A 165 -16.79 -15.92 -4.75
CA GLY A 165 -16.42 -15.89 -6.16
C GLY A 165 -15.31 -14.89 -6.52
N TYR A 166 -14.78 -14.15 -5.54
CA TYR A 166 -13.62 -13.28 -5.77
C TYR A 166 -12.38 -14.11 -6.04
N ASP A 167 -11.77 -13.88 -7.21
CA ASP A 167 -10.39 -14.20 -7.51
C ASP A 167 -9.76 -12.99 -8.20
N ARG A 168 -8.46 -12.76 -7.99
CA ARG A 168 -7.77 -11.62 -8.60
C ARG A 168 -7.77 -11.73 -10.13
N ASP A 169 -7.76 -12.95 -10.66
CA ASP A 169 -7.79 -13.22 -12.11
C ASP A 169 -9.12 -12.81 -12.75
N GLN A 170 -10.17 -12.57 -11.96
CA GLN A 170 -11.42 -11.98 -12.46
C GLN A 170 -11.20 -10.56 -13.02
N PHE A 171 -10.12 -9.89 -12.65
CA PHE A 171 -9.73 -8.57 -13.15
C PHE A 171 -8.81 -8.62 -14.37
N GLY A 172 -8.74 -9.78 -15.03
CA GLY A 172 -7.92 -9.99 -16.21
C GLY A 172 -6.43 -10.06 -15.89
N GLN A 173 -5.61 -9.94 -16.93
CA GLN A 173 -4.16 -10.01 -16.79
C GLN A 173 -3.64 -8.88 -15.89
N ALA A 174 -2.83 -9.25 -14.90
CA ALA A 174 -2.10 -8.29 -14.09
C ALA A 174 -1.15 -7.47 -14.97
N TRP A 175 -1.22 -6.15 -14.83
CA TRP A 175 -0.37 -5.21 -15.57
C TRP A 175 -0.53 -5.34 -17.10
N ALA A 176 -1.76 -5.54 -17.57
CA ALA A 176 -2.05 -5.54 -18.99
C ALA A 176 -1.59 -4.23 -19.66
N ASP A 177 -1.06 -4.30 -20.88
CA ASP A 177 -0.83 -3.13 -21.73
C ASP A 177 -2.18 -2.71 -22.37
N VAL A 178 -2.99 -1.98 -21.60
CA VAL A 178 -4.36 -1.64 -21.98
C VAL A 178 -4.44 -0.48 -22.97
N ASP A 179 -3.41 0.37 -23.02
CA ASP A 179 -3.31 1.50 -23.96
C ASP A 179 -2.52 1.16 -25.24
N ARG A 180 -1.89 -0.03 -25.27
CA ARG A 180 -1.14 -0.60 -26.40
C ARG A 180 0.07 0.23 -26.77
N ASN A 181 0.72 0.83 -25.77
CA ASN A 181 1.92 1.64 -25.96
C ASN A 181 3.21 0.79 -26.00
N GLY A 182 3.10 -0.53 -25.75
CA GLY A 182 4.22 -1.47 -25.73
C GLY A 182 4.85 -1.66 -24.34
N CYS A 183 4.32 -1.00 -23.31
CA CYS A 183 4.74 -1.11 -21.92
C CYS A 183 3.60 -1.76 -21.11
N ASP A 184 3.95 -2.61 -20.14
CA ASP A 184 2.96 -3.04 -19.16
C ASP A 184 2.56 -1.86 -18.25
N THR A 185 1.33 -1.90 -17.74
CA THR A 185 0.79 -0.81 -16.90
C THR A 185 1.62 -0.56 -15.63
N ARG A 186 2.34 -1.57 -15.13
CA ARG A 186 3.23 -1.43 -13.98
C ARG A 186 4.40 -0.51 -14.31
N ASN A 187 5.05 -0.72 -15.44
CA ASN A 187 6.15 0.11 -15.89
C ASN A 187 5.68 1.51 -16.26
N ASP A 188 4.46 1.66 -16.80
CA ASP A 188 3.87 3.00 -17.00
C ASP A 188 3.64 3.73 -15.67
N THR A 189 3.15 3.02 -14.66
CA THR A 189 2.93 3.59 -13.33
C THR A 189 4.27 3.97 -12.67
N LEU A 190 5.29 3.11 -12.75
CA LEU A 190 6.63 3.41 -12.25
C LEU A 190 7.24 4.61 -12.98
N LYS A 191 7.14 4.66 -14.30
CA LYS A 191 7.66 5.77 -15.11
C LYS A 191 6.97 7.10 -14.80
N ARG A 192 5.67 7.07 -14.48
CA ARG A 192 4.89 8.25 -14.08
C ARG A 192 5.28 8.75 -12.69
N ASP A 193 5.42 7.84 -11.73
CA ASP A 193 5.53 8.19 -10.30
C ASP A 193 6.98 8.35 -9.82
N LEU A 194 7.94 7.71 -10.49
CA LEU A 194 9.35 7.82 -10.14
C LEU A 194 10.00 9.03 -10.81
N THR A 195 10.97 9.61 -10.11
CA THR A 195 11.90 10.59 -10.65
C THR A 195 13.26 9.94 -10.93
N GLN A 196 14.13 10.61 -11.70
CA GLN A 196 15.48 10.10 -12.02
C GLN A 196 15.46 8.68 -12.62
N VAL A 197 14.47 8.42 -13.47
CA VAL A 197 14.20 7.10 -14.02
C VAL A 197 15.30 6.67 -14.99
N THR A 198 15.79 5.44 -14.82
CA THR A 198 16.60 4.74 -15.81
C THR A 198 15.86 3.52 -16.34
N PHE A 199 16.18 3.08 -17.55
CA PHE A 199 15.53 1.95 -18.22
C PHE A 199 16.51 0.81 -18.41
N THR A 200 16.01 -0.43 -18.54
CA THR A 200 16.86 -1.62 -18.73
C THR A 200 17.57 -1.65 -20.08
N ASN A 201 17.05 -0.93 -21.06
CA ASN A 201 17.60 -0.83 -22.41
C ASN A 201 17.19 0.52 -23.05
N SER A 202 17.46 0.69 -24.34
CA SER A 202 17.13 1.91 -25.08
C SER A 202 15.63 2.14 -25.28
N VAL A 203 14.79 1.10 -25.13
CA VAL A 203 13.33 1.22 -25.18
C VAL A 203 12.81 1.70 -23.83
N LYS A 204 12.19 2.88 -23.80
CA LYS A 204 11.73 3.56 -22.58
C LYS A 204 10.41 3.01 -22.00
N CYS A 205 10.37 1.69 -21.79
CA CYS A 205 9.30 0.99 -21.08
C CYS A 205 9.80 0.47 -19.74
N LYS A 206 10.67 -0.55 -19.76
CA LYS A 206 11.02 -1.30 -18.57
C LYS A 206 11.93 -0.49 -17.65
N VAL A 207 11.38 -0.02 -16.54
CA VAL A 207 12.08 0.83 -15.56
C VAL A 207 13.10 -0.02 -14.80
N GLN A 208 14.37 0.40 -14.81
CA GLN A 208 15.46 -0.26 -14.07
C GLN A 208 15.67 0.37 -12.69
N SER A 209 15.60 1.69 -12.58
CA SER A 209 15.70 2.39 -11.31
C SER A 209 14.99 3.74 -11.33
N GLY A 210 14.80 4.32 -10.15
CA GLY A 210 14.28 5.67 -9.96
C GLY A 210 14.13 6.00 -8.48
N THR A 211 13.60 7.17 -8.18
CA THR A 211 13.36 7.64 -6.82
C THR A 211 11.89 7.97 -6.65
N LEU A 212 11.23 7.29 -5.72
CA LEU A 212 9.84 7.54 -5.34
C LEU A 212 9.80 8.56 -4.21
N ALA A 213 9.07 9.65 -4.39
CA ALA A 213 8.57 10.46 -3.28
C ALA A 213 7.22 9.86 -2.87
N ASP A 214 7.24 8.96 -1.87
CA ASP A 214 6.08 8.13 -1.54
C ASP A 214 4.96 8.97 -0.92
N PRO A 215 3.79 9.08 -1.58
CA PRO A 215 2.70 9.89 -1.06
C PRO A 215 2.08 9.32 0.22
N TYR A 216 2.14 8.00 0.43
CA TYR A 216 1.53 7.37 1.61
C TYR A 216 2.31 7.62 2.90
N THR A 217 3.64 7.60 2.84
CA THR A 217 4.50 7.75 4.03
C THR A 217 5.29 9.05 4.08
N ALA A 218 5.25 9.86 3.02
CA ALA A 218 6.11 11.04 2.80
C ALA A 218 7.62 10.72 2.79
N LYS A 219 8.01 9.45 2.64
CA LYS A 219 9.41 9.03 2.55
C LYS A 219 9.91 9.10 1.11
N THR A 220 11.21 9.28 0.97
CA THR A 220 11.90 9.06 -0.30
C THR A 220 12.43 7.63 -0.35
N ILE A 221 12.08 6.89 -1.40
CA ILE A 221 12.45 5.47 -1.56
C ILE A 221 13.18 5.30 -2.88
N SER A 222 14.40 4.79 -2.83
CA SER A 222 15.14 4.40 -4.04
C SER A 222 14.60 3.09 -4.57
N PHE A 223 14.08 3.12 -5.79
CA PHE A 223 13.70 1.93 -6.53
C PHE A 223 14.87 1.47 -7.38
N MET A 224 15.27 0.22 -7.22
CA MET A 224 16.11 -0.51 -8.15
C MET A 224 15.47 -1.87 -8.42
N ARG A 225 15.26 -2.17 -9.70
CA ARG A 225 14.77 -3.47 -10.14
C ARG A 225 15.77 -4.54 -9.73
N GLY A 226 15.27 -5.53 -8.99
CA GLY A 226 16.02 -6.68 -8.52
C GLY A 226 15.53 -7.15 -7.15
N SER A 227 16.20 -8.14 -6.59
CA SER A 227 15.81 -8.78 -5.32
C SER A 227 15.77 -7.84 -4.12
N ASN A 228 16.53 -6.74 -4.13
CA ASN A 228 16.76 -5.92 -2.94
C ASN A 228 15.65 -4.90 -2.69
N THR A 229 15.23 -4.17 -3.73
CA THR A 229 14.33 -3.01 -3.59
C THR A 229 13.08 -3.09 -4.46
N SER A 230 12.93 -4.09 -5.34
CA SER A 230 11.69 -4.24 -6.12
C SER A 230 10.46 -4.41 -5.22
N ALA A 231 10.61 -5.09 -4.08
CA ALA A 231 9.52 -5.26 -3.12
C ALA A 231 9.27 -4.01 -2.26
N ALA A 232 10.24 -3.08 -2.20
CA ALA A 232 10.13 -1.84 -1.43
C ALA A 232 9.21 -0.82 -2.11
N VAL A 233 9.08 -0.86 -3.44
CA VAL A 233 8.08 -0.08 -4.19
C VAL A 233 7.08 -1.01 -4.87
N GLN A 234 5.85 -0.97 -4.39
CA GLN A 234 4.73 -1.71 -4.97
C GLN A 234 3.82 -0.77 -5.75
N ILE A 235 3.03 -1.33 -6.66
CA ILE A 235 1.94 -0.61 -7.30
C ILE A 235 0.66 -0.99 -6.56
N ASP A 236 0.07 -0.02 -5.86
CA ASP A 236 -1.19 -0.16 -5.16
C ASP A 236 -2.37 0.12 -6.09
N HIS A 237 -3.45 -0.63 -5.85
CA HIS A 237 -4.79 -0.29 -6.28
C HIS A 237 -5.43 0.59 -5.21
N VAL A 238 -5.47 1.91 -5.44
CA VAL A 238 -5.97 2.94 -4.50
C VAL A 238 -7.36 2.57 -3.98
N VAL A 239 -8.23 2.05 -4.86
CA VAL A 239 -9.39 1.22 -4.50
C VAL A 239 -9.01 -0.25 -4.72
N ALA A 240 -8.83 -1.00 -3.63
CA ALA A 240 -8.37 -2.39 -3.68
C ALA A 240 -9.33 -3.29 -4.49
N LEU A 241 -8.79 -4.24 -5.26
CA LEU A 241 -9.60 -5.13 -6.12
C LEU A 241 -10.64 -5.94 -5.32
N SER A 242 -10.25 -6.45 -4.14
CA SER A 242 -11.18 -7.18 -3.26
C SER A 242 -12.23 -6.28 -2.62
N ASP A 243 -11.93 -5.00 -2.38
CA ASP A 243 -12.91 -4.04 -1.87
C ASP A 243 -13.92 -3.71 -2.98
N ALA A 244 -13.42 -3.42 -4.18
CA ALA A 244 -14.23 -3.16 -5.36
C ALA A 244 -15.17 -4.34 -5.68
N TRP A 245 -14.70 -5.58 -5.58
CA TRP A 245 -15.55 -6.77 -5.77
C TRP A 245 -16.78 -6.76 -4.86
N GLN A 246 -16.59 -6.45 -3.57
CA GLN A 246 -17.67 -6.37 -2.59
C GLN A 246 -18.51 -5.10 -2.73
N LYS A 247 -18.11 -4.17 -3.60
CA LYS A 247 -18.73 -2.85 -3.76
C LYS A 247 -19.11 -2.52 -5.21
N GLY A 248 -19.29 -3.52 -6.06
CA GLY A 248 -19.91 -3.39 -7.38
C GLY A 248 -19.14 -3.99 -8.54
N ALA A 249 -17.86 -4.30 -8.38
CA ALA A 249 -17.06 -4.85 -9.48
C ALA A 249 -17.52 -6.26 -9.92
N GLN A 250 -18.28 -6.97 -9.08
CA GLN A 250 -19.00 -8.20 -9.46
C GLN A 250 -19.96 -8.01 -10.65
N GLN A 251 -20.51 -6.80 -10.81
CA GLN A 251 -21.50 -6.48 -11.85
C GLN A 251 -20.85 -5.94 -13.13
N LEU A 252 -19.55 -5.65 -13.08
CA LEU A 252 -18.79 -5.19 -14.25
C LEU A 252 -18.55 -6.35 -15.21
N THR A 253 -18.40 -6.04 -16.50
CA THR A 253 -17.87 -7.04 -17.45
C THR A 253 -16.41 -7.33 -17.15
N THR A 254 -15.88 -8.44 -17.69
CA THR A 254 -14.45 -8.77 -17.55
C THR A 254 -13.57 -7.64 -18.09
N GLU A 255 -13.93 -7.05 -19.24
CA GLU A 255 -13.17 -5.95 -19.84
C GLU A 255 -13.18 -4.69 -18.96
N GLN A 256 -14.30 -4.40 -18.29
CA GLN A 256 -14.41 -3.28 -17.35
C GLN A 256 -13.61 -3.53 -16.07
N ARG A 257 -13.57 -4.77 -15.56
CA ARG A 257 -12.68 -5.13 -14.44
C ARG A 257 -11.20 -5.03 -14.83
N THR A 258 -10.85 -5.46 -16.04
CA THR A 258 -9.49 -5.27 -16.58
C THR A 258 -9.14 -3.79 -16.71
N ALA A 259 -10.07 -2.96 -17.19
CA ALA A 259 -9.89 -1.51 -17.22
C ALA A 259 -9.68 -0.96 -15.79
N PHE A 260 -10.52 -1.34 -14.83
CA PHE A 260 -10.41 -0.93 -13.42
C PHE A 260 -9.05 -1.27 -12.79
N ALA A 261 -8.55 -2.48 -13.07
CA ALA A 261 -7.28 -2.95 -12.53
C ALA A 261 -6.06 -2.31 -13.19
N ASN A 262 -6.21 -1.73 -14.38
CA ASN A 262 -5.12 -1.10 -15.13
C ASN A 262 -5.33 0.42 -15.30
N ASP A 263 -6.30 1.01 -14.61
CA ASP A 263 -6.59 2.44 -14.69
C ASP A 263 -5.48 3.25 -13.99
N PRO A 264 -4.80 4.19 -14.68
CA PRO A 264 -3.81 5.04 -14.04
C PRO A 264 -4.36 5.82 -12.84
N LEU A 265 -5.65 6.17 -12.80
CA LEU A 265 -6.26 6.80 -11.62
C LEU A 265 -6.49 5.82 -10.47
N ASN A 266 -6.54 4.51 -10.71
CA ASN A 266 -6.59 3.53 -9.63
C ASN A 266 -5.20 3.01 -9.21
N LEU A 267 -4.14 3.31 -9.97
CA LEU A 267 -2.80 2.78 -9.73
C LEU A 267 -1.80 3.80 -9.20
N GLN A 268 -1.02 3.42 -8.17
CA GLN A 268 0.00 4.30 -7.58
C GLN A 268 1.22 3.53 -7.07
N SER A 269 2.41 4.01 -7.39
CA SER A 269 3.65 3.53 -6.76
C SER A 269 3.72 3.97 -5.30
N THR A 270 3.95 3.03 -4.38
CA THR A 270 3.96 3.28 -2.93
C THR A 270 4.97 2.40 -2.19
N ASP A 271 5.29 2.77 -0.95
CA ASP A 271 6.01 1.92 0.00
C ASP A 271 5.32 0.55 0.16
N GLY A 272 6.08 -0.53 -0.06
CA GLY A 272 5.59 -1.91 -0.05
C GLY A 272 5.00 -2.34 1.29
N PRO A 273 5.71 -2.20 2.43
CA PRO A 273 5.16 -2.51 3.75
C PRO A 273 3.87 -1.75 4.08
N THR A 274 3.78 -0.47 3.70
CA THR A 274 2.58 0.35 3.90
C THR A 274 1.42 -0.14 3.05
N ASN A 275 1.68 -0.57 1.81
CA ASN A 275 0.65 -1.18 0.96
C ASN A 275 0.16 -2.53 1.50
N ILE A 276 1.06 -3.35 2.03
CA ILE A 276 0.71 -4.60 2.71
C ILE A 276 -0.17 -4.33 3.93
N GLN A 277 0.14 -3.28 4.70
CA GLN A 277 -0.68 -2.87 5.85
C GLN A 277 -2.08 -2.39 5.42
N LYS A 278 -2.19 -1.67 4.29
CA LYS A 278 -3.48 -1.25 3.71
C LYS A 278 -4.35 -2.46 3.35
N GLY A 279 -3.77 -3.45 2.68
CA GLY A 279 -4.49 -4.65 2.22
C GLY A 279 -5.75 -4.30 1.43
N ASP A 280 -6.87 -4.92 1.82
CA ASP A 280 -8.20 -4.74 1.20
C ASP A 280 -8.99 -3.56 1.83
N GLY A 281 -8.33 -2.72 2.63
CA GLY A 281 -8.95 -1.63 3.40
C GLY A 281 -9.55 -0.53 2.52
N ASP A 282 -10.70 -0.02 2.95
CA ASP A 282 -11.33 1.19 2.42
C ASP A 282 -11.00 2.41 3.30
N ALA A 283 -11.47 3.60 2.91
CA ALA A 283 -11.22 4.84 3.66
C ALA A 283 -11.72 4.82 5.12
N ALA A 284 -12.68 3.95 5.47
CA ALA A 284 -13.14 3.80 6.86
C ALA A 284 -12.15 2.98 7.71
N THR A 285 -11.46 2.03 7.09
CA THR A 285 -10.61 1.06 7.79
C THR A 285 -9.13 1.39 7.72
N TRP A 286 -8.71 2.13 6.69
CA TRP A 286 -7.34 2.55 6.52
C TRP A 286 -7.24 3.90 5.79
N LEU A 287 -6.37 4.77 6.28
CA LEU A 287 -5.97 6.02 5.63
C LEU A 287 -4.44 6.11 5.64
N PRO A 288 -3.82 6.73 4.61
CA PRO A 288 -2.39 6.92 4.59
C PRO A 288 -1.85 7.58 5.88
N PRO A 289 -0.70 7.13 6.39
CA PRO A 289 -0.08 7.74 7.57
C PRO A 289 0.34 9.18 7.31
N ASN A 290 0.72 9.52 6.08
CA ASN A 290 0.92 10.89 5.64
C ASN A 290 -0.43 11.65 5.56
N LYS A 291 -0.73 12.46 6.58
CA LYS A 291 -2.01 13.16 6.70
C LYS A 291 -2.24 14.18 5.58
N THR A 292 -1.19 14.84 5.09
CA THR A 292 -1.33 15.87 4.06
C THR A 292 -1.82 15.30 2.72
N PHE A 293 -1.62 14.00 2.50
CA PHE A 293 -2.04 13.31 1.28
C PHE A 293 -3.47 12.75 1.34
N ARG A 294 -4.14 12.78 2.51
CA ARG A 294 -5.44 12.10 2.69
C ARG A 294 -6.55 12.67 1.80
N CYS A 295 -6.53 13.98 1.55
CA CYS A 295 -7.48 14.64 0.65
C CYS A 295 -7.35 14.12 -0.79
N ASP A 296 -6.13 14.06 -1.32
CA ASP A 296 -5.88 13.50 -2.64
C ASP A 296 -6.25 12.01 -2.71
N TYR A 297 -5.90 11.24 -1.67
CA TYR A 297 -6.25 9.83 -1.57
C TYR A 297 -7.77 9.59 -1.65
N VAL A 298 -8.55 10.29 -0.83
CA VAL A 298 -10.01 10.16 -0.79
C VAL A 298 -10.64 10.68 -2.09
N ALA A 299 -10.24 11.84 -2.58
CA ALA A 299 -10.76 12.38 -3.84
C ALA A 299 -10.51 11.42 -5.01
N ARG A 300 -9.34 10.78 -5.04
CA ARG A 300 -8.98 9.77 -6.04
C ARG A 300 -9.86 8.51 -5.94
N GLN A 301 -10.11 8.01 -4.73
CA GLN A 301 -11.04 6.89 -4.54
C GLN A 301 -12.45 7.23 -5.02
N ILE A 302 -12.92 8.46 -4.76
CA ILE A 302 -14.25 8.92 -5.19
C ILE A 302 -14.33 8.97 -6.73
N SER A 303 -13.33 9.54 -7.42
CA SER A 303 -13.27 9.53 -8.89
C SER A 303 -13.34 8.10 -9.44
N VAL A 304 -12.50 7.21 -8.93
CA VAL A 304 -12.46 5.80 -9.36
C VAL A 304 -13.81 5.13 -9.14
N LYS A 305 -14.41 5.27 -7.95
CA LYS A 305 -15.71 4.63 -7.67
C LYS A 305 -16.82 5.16 -8.57
N ALA A 306 -16.86 6.48 -8.83
CA ALA A 306 -17.83 7.06 -9.74
C ALA A 306 -17.68 6.52 -11.18
N THR A 307 -16.45 6.44 -11.68
CA THR A 307 -16.17 5.98 -13.05
C THR A 307 -16.51 4.51 -13.27
N TYR A 308 -16.39 3.67 -12.23
CA TYR A 308 -16.66 2.24 -12.31
C TYR A 308 -17.99 1.80 -11.69
N ASN A 309 -18.90 2.75 -11.43
CA ASN A 309 -20.22 2.48 -10.83
C ASN A 309 -20.13 1.65 -9.52
N LEU A 310 -19.12 1.93 -8.71
CA LEU A 310 -18.92 1.29 -7.42
C LEU A 310 -19.63 2.10 -6.33
N TRP A 311 -20.13 1.41 -5.32
CA TRP A 311 -20.73 2.05 -4.16
C TRP A 311 -19.76 2.18 -2.99
N VAL A 312 -20.17 2.94 -1.98
CA VAL A 312 -19.50 3.05 -0.69
C VAL A 312 -20.40 2.48 0.41
N THR A 313 -19.80 2.05 1.52
CA THR A 313 -20.57 1.82 2.74
C THR A 313 -20.85 3.14 3.45
N GLN A 314 -21.83 3.17 4.36
CA GLN A 314 -22.08 4.38 5.16
C GLN A 314 -20.81 4.81 5.91
N ALA A 315 -20.11 3.88 6.56
CA ALA A 315 -18.88 4.18 7.28
C ALA A 315 -17.77 4.74 6.38
N GLU A 316 -17.64 4.21 5.16
CA GLU A 316 -16.68 4.72 4.18
C GLU A 316 -17.05 6.12 3.69
N HIS A 317 -18.33 6.35 3.36
CA HIS A 317 -18.83 7.65 2.98
C HIS A 317 -18.55 8.71 4.07
N ASP A 318 -18.86 8.38 5.32
CA ASP A 318 -18.65 9.30 6.45
C ASP A 318 -17.17 9.57 6.72
N ALA A 319 -16.31 8.55 6.57
CA ALA A 319 -14.87 8.72 6.67
C ALA A 319 -14.33 9.63 5.55
N MET A 320 -14.76 9.41 4.30
CA MET A 320 -14.40 10.25 3.16
C MET A 320 -14.87 11.70 3.36
N ALA A 321 -16.12 11.91 3.79
CA ALA A 321 -16.66 13.23 4.08
C ALA A 321 -15.90 13.94 5.21
N THR A 322 -15.51 13.21 6.25
CA THR A 322 -14.71 13.74 7.36
C THR A 322 -13.35 14.23 6.85
N VAL A 323 -12.64 13.44 6.04
CA VAL A 323 -11.36 13.86 5.46
C VAL A 323 -11.54 15.09 4.57
N LEU A 324 -12.57 15.10 3.71
CA LEU A 324 -12.84 16.23 2.82
C LEU A 324 -13.27 17.50 3.56
N GLY A 325 -13.76 17.40 4.79
CA GLY A 325 -14.06 18.55 5.65
C GLY A 325 -12.84 19.45 5.89
N ASP A 326 -11.63 18.86 5.93
CA ASP A 326 -10.37 19.58 6.10
C ASP A 326 -9.88 20.23 4.78
N CYS A 327 -10.50 19.89 3.64
CA CYS A 327 -10.09 20.30 2.29
C CYS A 327 -11.29 20.43 1.34
N LYS A 328 -12.27 21.26 1.72
CA LYS A 328 -13.54 21.51 0.98
C LYS A 328 -13.41 21.92 -0.50
N ASP A 329 -12.23 22.39 -0.90
CA ASP A 329 -11.95 22.82 -2.27
C ASP A 329 -11.20 21.76 -3.08
N GLN A 330 -10.95 20.58 -2.50
CA GLN A 330 -10.35 19.44 -3.18
C GLN A 330 -11.21 19.03 -4.38
N THR A 331 -10.60 19.05 -5.56
CA THR A 331 -11.22 18.56 -6.79
C THR A 331 -11.00 17.06 -6.95
N ALA A 332 -11.99 16.38 -7.52
CA ALA A 332 -11.87 15.00 -7.96
C ALA A 332 -10.91 14.92 -9.16
N PRO A 333 -9.83 14.12 -9.12
CA PRO A 333 -8.93 13.97 -10.27
C PRO A 333 -9.65 13.36 -11.47
N THR A 334 -9.31 13.83 -12.67
CA THR A 334 -9.90 13.40 -13.95
C THR A 334 -8.93 13.58 -15.11
N ASN A 335 -9.12 12.84 -16.20
CA ASN A 335 -8.45 13.06 -17.48
C ASN A 335 -9.30 13.90 -18.46
N GLU A 336 -10.52 14.30 -18.07
CA GLU A 336 -11.37 15.19 -18.85
C GLU A 336 -10.74 16.58 -18.95
N LYS A 337 -10.74 17.14 -20.16
CA LYS A 337 -10.13 18.46 -20.40
C LYS A 337 -10.99 19.57 -19.81
N ALA A 338 -10.33 20.63 -19.37
CA ALA A 338 -11.01 21.88 -19.05
C ALA A 338 -11.86 22.32 -20.26
N PRO A 339 -13.12 22.73 -20.03
CA PRO A 339 -13.91 23.36 -21.09
C PRO A 339 -13.10 24.49 -21.70
N ALA A 340 -13.10 24.60 -23.03
CA ALA A 340 -12.49 25.74 -23.70
C ALA A 340 -13.09 27.02 -23.10
N PRO A 341 -12.29 28.03 -22.75
CA PRO A 341 -12.82 29.28 -22.24
C PRO A 341 -13.81 29.78 -23.27
N THR A 342 -15.08 29.93 -22.87
CA THR A 342 -16.07 30.57 -23.71
C THR A 342 -15.49 31.93 -24.09
N PRO A 343 -15.41 32.32 -25.38
CA PRO A 343 -14.97 33.66 -25.73
C PRO A 343 -15.89 34.62 -24.98
N VAL A 344 -15.37 35.25 -23.95
CA VAL A 344 -16.07 36.36 -23.31
C VAL A 344 -16.17 37.36 -24.44
N ALA A 345 -17.39 37.56 -24.96
CA ALA A 345 -17.64 38.60 -25.94
C ALA A 345 -16.98 39.86 -25.38
N SER A 346 -15.92 40.32 -26.05
CA SER A 346 -15.17 41.49 -25.61
C SER A 346 -16.20 42.58 -25.41
N THR A 347 -16.38 43.00 -24.16
CA THR A 347 -17.17 44.20 -23.87
C THR A 347 -16.65 45.26 -24.84
N PRO A 348 -17.49 45.87 -25.70
CA PRO A 348 -17.02 46.91 -26.60
C PRO A 348 -16.24 47.91 -25.77
N ALA A 349 -14.96 48.09 -26.12
CA ALA A 349 -14.11 49.06 -25.45
C ALA A 349 -14.91 50.37 -25.38
N MET A 350 -15.18 50.82 -24.16
CA MET A 350 -15.77 52.13 -23.94
C MET A 350 -14.86 53.11 -24.66
N VAL A 351 -15.39 53.81 -25.66
CA VAL A 351 -14.68 54.87 -26.36
C VAL A 351 -14.40 55.93 -25.31
N THR A 352 -13.19 55.89 -24.73
CA THR A 352 -12.69 57.00 -23.92
C THR A 352 -12.53 58.19 -24.85
N GLU A 353 -13.27 59.24 -24.53
CA GLU A 353 -13.13 60.60 -25.03
C GLU A 353 -11.64 60.99 -25.14
N PRO A 354 -11.21 61.62 -26.26
CA PRO A 354 -9.81 61.91 -26.47
C PRO A 354 -9.33 62.95 -25.45
N ALA A 355 -8.30 62.57 -24.68
CA ALA A 355 -7.59 63.49 -23.79
C ALA A 355 -6.93 64.62 -24.60
N PRO A 356 -6.75 65.83 -24.03
CA PRO A 356 -6.18 66.97 -24.73
C PRO A 356 -4.75 66.70 -25.18
N VAL A 357 -4.48 67.03 -26.45
CA VAL A 357 -3.18 66.90 -27.12
C VAL A 357 -2.15 67.80 -26.42
N GLN A 358 -1.18 67.20 -25.73
CA GLN A 358 0.07 67.89 -25.38
C GLN A 358 1.05 67.78 -26.56
N ALA A 359 1.62 68.92 -26.91
CA ALA A 359 2.48 69.12 -28.08
C ALA A 359 3.74 68.24 -28.03
N ALA A 360 4.01 67.57 -29.16
CA ALA A 360 5.20 66.78 -29.39
C ALA A 360 6.46 67.65 -29.48
N VAL A 361 7.51 67.25 -28.77
CA VAL A 361 8.88 67.74 -28.96
C VAL A 361 9.49 67.00 -30.17
N PRO A 362 10.19 67.69 -31.11
CA PRO A 362 10.72 67.04 -32.31
C PRO A 362 11.89 66.08 -32.02
N ALA A 363 11.89 64.94 -32.70
CA ALA A 363 13.00 63.99 -32.74
C ALA A 363 14.20 64.56 -33.54
N PRO A 364 15.46 64.35 -33.09
CA PRO A 364 16.63 64.62 -33.93
C PRO A 364 16.80 63.56 -35.02
N ALA A 365 17.22 64.01 -36.20
CA ALA A 365 17.44 63.24 -37.40
C ALA A 365 18.66 62.30 -37.34
N ASP A 366 18.56 61.20 -38.09
CA ASP A 366 19.61 60.19 -38.32
C ASP A 366 20.90 60.76 -38.94
N PRO A 367 22.10 60.29 -38.54
CA PRO A 367 23.29 60.40 -39.35
C PRO A 367 23.43 59.24 -40.36
N ALA A 368 23.93 59.61 -41.54
CA ALA A 368 24.20 58.81 -42.73
C ALA A 368 25.31 57.73 -42.54
N PRO A 369 25.51 56.80 -43.51
CA PRO A 369 26.06 55.47 -43.28
C PRO A 369 27.59 55.42 -43.28
N ALA A 370 28.16 54.67 -42.33
CA ALA A 370 29.58 54.33 -42.27
C ALA A 370 29.88 52.98 -42.94
N GLN A 371 31.06 52.94 -43.56
CA GLN A 371 31.55 51.98 -44.54
C GLN A 371 31.81 50.57 -44.00
N ALA A 372 31.81 49.62 -44.94
CA ALA A 372 32.03 48.18 -44.76
C ALA A 372 33.37 47.86 -44.07
N ALA A 373 33.29 47.03 -43.02
CA ALA A 373 34.45 46.38 -42.41
C ALA A 373 34.56 44.93 -42.91
N VAL A 374 35.79 44.55 -43.25
CA VAL A 374 36.25 43.26 -43.77
C VAL A 374 36.00 42.13 -42.75
N PRO A 375 35.65 40.89 -43.16
CA PRO A 375 35.40 39.80 -42.21
C PRO A 375 36.70 39.29 -41.56
N ALA A 376 36.69 39.21 -40.22
CA ALA A 376 37.71 38.52 -39.43
C ALA A 376 37.50 36.99 -39.47
N PRO A 377 38.56 36.17 -39.41
CA PRO A 377 38.46 34.73 -39.58
C PRO A 377 37.82 34.03 -38.37
N ALA A 378 37.07 32.96 -38.65
CA ALA A 378 36.37 32.14 -37.68
C ALA A 378 37.33 31.54 -36.63
N VAL A 379 37.08 31.85 -35.36
CA VAL A 379 37.74 31.19 -34.22
C VAL A 379 36.99 29.88 -33.95
N GLN A 380 37.67 28.75 -34.10
CA GLN A 380 37.12 27.44 -33.75
C GLN A 380 36.92 27.34 -32.23
N ALA A 381 35.75 26.82 -31.82
CA ALA A 381 35.47 26.51 -30.43
C ALA A 381 36.41 25.39 -29.92
N PRO A 382 36.89 25.44 -28.66
CA PRO A 382 37.69 24.36 -28.10
C PRO A 382 36.88 23.08 -27.94
N PRO A 383 37.50 21.89 -28.07
CA PRO A 383 36.82 20.62 -27.88
C PRO A 383 36.35 20.44 -26.44
N ALA A 384 35.19 19.79 -26.27
CA ALA A 384 34.59 19.50 -24.98
C ALA A 384 35.53 18.67 -24.08
N PRO A 385 35.54 18.92 -22.75
CA PRO A 385 36.33 18.13 -21.82
C PRO A 385 35.82 16.68 -21.74
N ALA A 386 36.76 15.74 -21.67
CA ALA A 386 36.50 14.32 -21.53
C ALA A 386 35.69 14.01 -20.24
N PRO A 387 34.80 13.00 -20.27
CA PRO A 387 34.03 12.61 -19.09
C PRO A 387 34.95 12.11 -17.96
N ALA A 388 34.67 12.57 -16.75
CA ALA A 388 35.38 12.15 -15.54
C ALA A 388 35.22 10.62 -15.31
N PRO A 389 36.25 9.93 -14.79
CA PRO A 389 36.14 8.51 -14.45
C PRO A 389 35.13 8.28 -13.33
N ALA A 390 34.37 7.19 -13.46
CA ALA A 390 33.37 6.76 -12.49
C ALA A 390 33.99 6.57 -11.09
N PRO A 391 33.30 6.96 -10.00
CA PRO A 391 33.76 6.69 -8.65
C PRO A 391 33.87 5.18 -8.41
N ALA A 392 35.00 4.76 -7.84
CA ALA A 392 35.24 3.37 -7.46
C ALA A 392 34.17 2.89 -6.47
N ALA A 393 33.69 1.66 -6.68
CA ALA A 393 32.74 1.00 -5.80
C ALA A 393 33.26 0.96 -4.34
N PRO A 394 32.41 1.21 -3.34
CA PRO A 394 32.82 1.07 -1.94
C PRO A 394 33.21 -0.38 -1.66
N ALA A 395 34.32 -0.57 -0.94
CA ALA A 395 34.78 -1.87 -0.48
C ALA A 395 33.68 -2.58 0.33
N PRO A 396 33.51 -3.90 0.21
CA PRO A 396 32.51 -4.64 0.97
C PRO A 396 32.75 -4.48 2.47
N ALA A 397 31.68 -4.15 3.20
CA ALA A 397 31.70 -4.04 4.65
C ALA A 397 32.22 -5.35 5.29
N ALA A 398 33.02 -5.22 6.35
CA ALA A 398 33.55 -6.35 7.09
C ALA A 398 32.41 -7.23 7.65
N PRO A 399 32.54 -8.57 7.63
CA PRO A 399 31.50 -9.48 8.08
C PRO A 399 31.21 -9.32 9.58
N ALA A 400 29.93 -9.37 9.94
CA ALA A 400 29.48 -9.33 11.32
C ALA A 400 29.96 -10.56 12.11
N PRO A 401 30.31 -10.43 13.39
CA PRO A 401 30.70 -11.58 14.23
C PRO A 401 29.52 -12.55 14.39
N ALA A 402 29.80 -13.85 14.29
CA ALA A 402 28.80 -14.89 14.42
C ALA A 402 28.05 -14.79 15.77
N PRO A 403 26.72 -14.99 15.83
CA PRO A 403 26.05 -15.27 17.09
C PRO A 403 26.66 -16.56 17.68
N GLY A 404 27.04 -16.53 18.95
CA GLY A 404 27.75 -17.64 19.60
C GLY A 404 27.07 -18.99 19.36
N GLY A 405 27.82 -19.96 18.83
CA GLY A 405 27.28 -21.29 18.50
C GLY A 405 27.89 -21.97 17.26
N GLY A 406 28.80 -21.33 16.53
CA GLY A 406 29.46 -21.93 15.36
C GLY A 406 28.63 -21.88 14.07
N ALA A 407 27.64 -20.99 13.99
CA ALA A 407 26.91 -20.73 12.76
C ALA A 407 27.85 -20.10 11.73
N THR A 408 27.82 -20.63 10.51
CA THR A 408 28.65 -20.18 9.39
C THR A 408 27.90 -19.22 8.47
N ALA A 409 26.55 -19.17 8.53
CA ALA A 409 25.75 -18.21 7.77
C ALA A 409 24.38 -17.91 8.41
N LEU A 410 23.76 -16.80 8.02
CA LEU A 410 22.35 -16.45 8.22
C LEU A 410 21.63 -16.58 6.88
N CYS A 411 20.48 -17.23 6.86
CA CYS A 411 19.63 -17.36 5.69
C CYS A 411 18.63 -16.20 5.57
N ASN A 412 18.07 -15.97 4.39
CA ASN A 412 17.15 -14.86 4.13
C ASN A 412 15.82 -14.93 4.90
N ASP A 413 15.44 -16.12 5.35
CA ASP A 413 14.28 -16.32 6.24
C ASP A 413 14.60 -16.11 7.74
N GLY A 414 15.83 -15.69 8.06
CA GLY A 414 16.30 -15.44 9.42
C GLY A 414 16.82 -16.67 10.16
N THR A 415 16.85 -17.85 9.52
CA THR A 415 17.41 -19.07 10.11
C THR A 415 18.94 -19.08 10.05
N LEU A 416 19.60 -19.73 11.01
CA LEU A 416 21.06 -19.86 11.06
C LEU A 416 21.50 -21.17 10.38
N SER A 417 22.51 -21.09 9.51
CA SER A 417 23.15 -22.23 8.89
C SER A 417 24.52 -22.52 9.51
N TYR A 418 24.83 -23.82 9.60
CA TYR A 418 26.06 -24.36 10.18
C TYR A 418 26.85 -25.18 9.15
N SER A 419 26.55 -24.99 7.86
CA SER A 419 27.21 -25.74 6.78
C SER A 419 28.70 -25.39 6.73
N ALA A 420 29.55 -26.42 6.66
CA ALA A 420 31.00 -26.27 6.52
C ALA A 420 31.44 -25.93 5.07
N THR A 421 30.52 -25.98 4.09
CA THR A 421 30.84 -25.74 2.67
C THR A 421 29.86 -24.76 2.04
N HIS A 422 30.35 -23.92 1.12
CA HIS A 422 29.52 -22.87 0.52
C HIS A 422 28.44 -23.38 -0.45
N ARG A 423 28.54 -24.61 -0.96
CA ARG A 423 27.54 -25.16 -1.91
C ARG A 423 26.28 -25.61 -1.18
N GLY A 424 25.14 -25.06 -1.58
CA GLY A 424 23.81 -25.45 -1.07
C GLY A 424 23.43 -24.86 0.29
N THR A 425 24.25 -23.98 0.86
CA THR A 425 23.93 -23.31 2.13
C THR A 425 22.71 -22.41 1.95
N CYS A 426 21.73 -22.53 2.85
CA CYS A 426 20.46 -21.81 2.80
C CYS A 426 19.61 -22.03 1.52
N SER A 427 19.86 -23.11 0.75
CA SER A 427 19.13 -23.34 -0.52
C SER A 427 17.62 -23.51 -0.36
N HIS A 428 17.18 -24.06 0.77
CA HIS A 428 15.76 -24.21 1.12
C HIS A 428 15.21 -23.02 1.92
N HIS A 429 16.08 -22.03 2.23
CA HIS A 429 15.80 -20.89 3.09
C HIS A 429 15.96 -19.56 2.33
N GLY A 430 15.76 -19.60 1.01
CA GLY A 430 15.80 -18.42 0.14
C GLY A 430 17.21 -17.86 -0.12
N GLY A 431 18.27 -18.62 0.17
CA GLY A 431 19.66 -18.20 -0.02
C GLY A 431 20.28 -17.58 1.24
N VAL A 432 21.59 -17.31 1.16
CA VAL A 432 22.38 -16.78 2.27
C VAL A 432 22.19 -15.26 2.35
N ALA A 433 21.72 -14.77 3.49
CA ALA A 433 21.65 -13.35 3.81
C ALA A 433 23.03 -12.79 4.21
N VAL A 434 23.75 -13.50 5.09
CA VAL A 434 25.06 -13.09 5.61
C VAL A 434 25.94 -14.31 5.86
N TRP A 435 27.21 -14.27 5.49
CA TRP A 435 28.22 -15.25 5.91
C TRP A 435 28.90 -14.80 7.20
N TYR A 436 29.01 -15.70 8.17
CA TYR A 436 29.73 -15.48 9.41
C TYR A 436 31.15 -16.05 9.30
N LYS A 437 32.13 -15.42 9.95
CA LYS A 437 33.54 -15.86 10.00
C LYS A 437 33.90 -16.51 11.32
#